data_AF-A0A671N6Y2-F1
#
_entry.id   AF-A0A671N6Y2-F1
#
_cell.length_a   1.000
_cell.length_b   1.000
_cell.length_c   1.000
_cell.angle_alpha   90.00
_cell.angle_beta   90.00
_cell.angle_gamma   90.00
#
_symmetry.space_group_name_H-M   'P 1'
#
loop_
_entity.id
_entity.type
_entity.pdbx_description
1 polymer ?
#
loop_
_entity_poly.entity_id
_entity_poly.type
_entity_poly.pdbx_seq_one_letter_code
_entity_poly.pdbx_strand_id
1 'polypeptide(L)'
;MKSGTFFVLFFLLPVATEAGFWDFLNVFSKDDDLLSFNSSGKQKNVSCSITYILLLFFFTVAIIETSNSSNMLSDLEKDLRKSLFGQHIAVDTVLKAVSWFMKDPDPPKPLVLSFHGLTGVGKNYISKIIARNIYKVGVKSNYVHTFISDYHFPHNEEAEMYEVKWKVQWIHGYVSNFPRSMFIFDEMDRMHPWLIDTIKPFLDYNDNVDGVSFNKAIFIFLSETGGHIITNVTLDFWRKGNNREELQLQSEGMETQIFEYLNDENNGLWHSSLINRHLIDHYVPFLPLELKHVRQCVMAEMLHLNMTQDYDVADEVARDMPFFPEEEKVFAVKGCRSVRQKLVLYYL
;
A
#
# COMPACT_ATOMS: atom_id res chain seq x y z
N MET A 1 25.86 -33.41 -40.34
CA MET A 1 26.01 -33.49 -38.87
C MET A 1 26.79 -32.26 -38.42
N LYS A 2 26.33 -31.33 -37.59
CA LYS A 2 25.08 -31.15 -36.84
C LYS A 2 24.73 -29.66 -36.93
N SER A 3 23.59 -29.35 -37.53
CA SER A 3 22.81 -28.15 -37.22
C SER A 3 21.98 -28.51 -36.00
N GLY A 4 22.05 -27.70 -34.94
CA GLY A 4 21.17 -27.86 -33.77
C GLY A 4 21.89 -27.84 -32.43
N THR A 5 22.32 -26.66 -31.98
CA THR A 5 22.47 -26.36 -30.55
C THR A 5 22.43 -24.85 -30.27
N PHE A 6 21.40 -24.13 -30.76
CA PHE A 6 21.18 -22.73 -30.33
C PHE A 6 19.73 -22.43 -29.94
N PHE A 7 18.90 -23.47 -29.77
CA PHE A 7 17.46 -23.30 -29.61
C PHE A 7 16.83 -24.27 -28.61
N VAL A 8 17.51 -24.61 -27.51
CA VAL A 8 16.86 -25.30 -26.39
C VAL A 8 17.56 -24.93 -25.08
N LEU A 9 17.21 -23.77 -24.50
CA LEU A 9 17.41 -23.52 -23.07
C LEU A 9 16.54 -22.36 -22.56
N PHE A 10 15.36 -22.15 -23.16
CA PHE A 10 14.35 -21.21 -22.67
C PHE A 10 13.10 -21.88 -22.11
N PHE A 11 13.06 -23.22 -22.13
CA PHE A 11 12.01 -24.01 -21.50
C PHE A 11 12.70 -25.02 -20.61
N LEU A 12 12.27 -25.09 -19.35
CA LEU A 12 12.83 -25.87 -18.24
C LEU A 12 13.89 -25.10 -17.44
N LEU A 13 13.45 -24.21 -16.54
CA LEU A 13 13.84 -24.26 -15.12
C LEU A 13 12.79 -23.50 -14.27
N PRO A 14 12.31 -24.12 -13.17
CA PRO A 14 11.27 -23.57 -12.31
C PRO A 14 11.85 -22.59 -11.29
N VAL A 15 11.03 -21.63 -10.84
CA VAL A 15 11.13 -20.90 -9.56
C VAL A 15 12.58 -20.67 -9.08
N ALA A 16 13.22 -19.61 -9.57
CA ALA A 16 14.53 -19.22 -9.06
C ALA A 16 14.38 -18.55 -7.69
N THR A 17 14.53 -19.33 -6.62
CA THR A 17 15.03 -18.82 -5.34
C THR A 17 16.45 -18.27 -5.53
N GLU A 18 16.85 -17.26 -4.75
CA GLU A 18 18.17 -16.61 -4.78
C GLU A 18 19.36 -17.61 -4.82
N ALA A 19 19.20 -18.79 -4.22
CA ALA A 19 20.18 -19.89 -4.25
C ALA A 19 20.43 -20.49 -5.66
N GLY A 20 19.39 -20.62 -6.49
CA GLY A 20 19.53 -21.21 -7.84
C GLY A 20 20.23 -20.28 -8.83
N PHE A 21 20.24 -18.98 -8.56
CA PHE A 21 20.93 -17.97 -9.37
C PHE A 21 22.45 -18.03 -9.16
N TRP A 22 22.91 -18.22 -7.91
CA TRP A 22 24.34 -18.39 -7.61
C TRP A 22 24.89 -19.71 -8.16
N ASP A 23 24.10 -20.78 -8.16
CA ASP A 23 24.48 -22.04 -8.80
C ASP A 23 24.59 -21.92 -10.33
N PHE A 24 23.68 -21.17 -10.97
CA PHE A 24 23.73 -20.89 -12.40
C PHE A 24 24.95 -20.01 -12.77
N LEU A 25 25.25 -18.99 -11.98
CA LEU A 25 26.47 -18.18 -12.13
C LEU A 25 27.74 -19.00 -11.89
N ASN A 26 27.74 -19.93 -10.93
CA ASN A 26 28.87 -20.83 -10.68
C ASN A 26 29.09 -21.83 -11.81
N VAL A 27 28.03 -22.26 -12.51
CA VAL A 27 28.14 -23.09 -13.73
C VAL A 27 28.74 -22.29 -14.88
N PHE A 28 28.34 -21.03 -15.06
CA PHE A 28 28.93 -20.14 -16.08
C PHE A 28 30.34 -19.64 -15.72
N SER A 29 30.69 -19.56 -14.44
CA SER A 29 32.01 -19.18 -13.95
C SER A 29 33.00 -20.35 -13.93
N LYS A 30 32.55 -21.60 -14.12
CA LYS A 30 33.43 -22.80 -14.12
C LYS A 30 34.02 -23.14 -15.50
N ASP A 31 33.53 -22.50 -16.56
CA ASP A 31 34.13 -22.59 -17.89
C ASP A 31 35.18 -21.48 -18.07
N ASP A 32 36.36 -21.67 -17.45
CA ASP A 32 37.54 -20.80 -17.57
C ASP A 32 38.18 -20.81 -18.98
N ASP A 33 37.57 -21.47 -19.97
CA ASP A 33 38.15 -21.62 -21.32
C ASP A 33 37.65 -20.58 -22.35
N LEU A 34 36.90 -19.55 -21.94
CA LEU A 34 36.49 -18.46 -22.82
C LEU A 34 37.34 -17.18 -22.70
N LEU A 35 38.56 -17.30 -22.16
CA LEU A 35 39.57 -16.24 -22.10
C LEU A 35 40.93 -16.67 -22.66
N SER A 36 40.98 -17.32 -23.83
CA SER A 36 42.26 -17.44 -24.54
C SER A 36 42.56 -16.17 -25.33
N PHE A 37 43.42 -15.32 -24.78
CA PHE A 37 44.15 -14.28 -25.51
C PHE A 37 44.90 -14.92 -26.68
N ASN A 38 44.71 -14.40 -27.89
CA ASN A 38 45.64 -14.66 -28.98
C ASN A 38 46.10 -13.34 -29.60
N SER A 39 47.41 -13.25 -29.79
CA SER A 39 48.17 -12.04 -30.13
C SER A 39 47.86 -11.54 -31.55
N SER A 40 46.79 -10.78 -31.72
CA SER A 40 46.62 -9.85 -32.84
C SER A 40 45.45 -8.93 -32.51
N GLY A 41 45.75 -7.64 -32.30
CA GLY A 41 44.81 -6.65 -31.81
C GLY A 41 43.47 -6.64 -32.55
N LYS A 42 42.40 -6.97 -31.84
CA LYS A 42 41.02 -6.49 -32.05
C LYS A 42 40.20 -6.87 -30.81
N GLN A 43 39.99 -5.88 -29.94
CA GLN A 43 39.14 -5.96 -28.76
C GLN A 43 37.69 -6.20 -29.22
N LYS A 44 37.10 -7.36 -28.91
CA LYS A 44 35.69 -7.68 -29.23
C LYS A 44 34.83 -7.55 -27.97
N ASN A 45 33.71 -6.87 -28.14
CA ASN A 45 32.64 -6.59 -27.19
C ASN A 45 32.05 -7.86 -26.56
N VAL A 46 32.57 -8.33 -25.44
CA VAL A 46 31.96 -9.44 -24.65
C VAL A 46 31.30 -8.92 -23.35
N SER A 47 31.72 -7.75 -22.85
CA SER A 47 31.11 -7.10 -21.66
C SER A 47 29.62 -6.72 -21.86
N CYS A 48 29.22 -6.41 -23.09
CA CYS A 48 27.88 -5.90 -23.42
C CYS A 48 26.79 -7.00 -23.38
N SER A 49 27.14 -8.28 -23.60
CA SER A 49 26.14 -9.35 -23.67
C SER A 49 25.67 -9.84 -22.30
N ILE A 50 26.57 -9.89 -21.30
CA ILE A 50 26.21 -10.34 -19.95
C ILE A 50 25.38 -9.28 -19.21
N THR A 51 25.73 -8.00 -19.35
CA THR A 51 24.92 -6.89 -18.82
C THR A 51 23.54 -6.86 -19.45
N TYR A 52 23.43 -7.09 -20.76
CA TYR A 52 22.15 -7.15 -21.45
C TYR A 52 21.29 -8.34 -20.99
N ILE A 53 21.88 -9.52 -20.75
CA ILE A 53 21.18 -10.69 -20.23
C ILE A 53 20.70 -10.45 -18.80
N LEU A 54 21.53 -9.87 -17.93
CA LEU A 54 21.15 -9.51 -16.56
C LEU A 54 20.01 -8.47 -16.56
N LEU A 55 20.12 -7.42 -17.38
CA LEU A 55 19.07 -6.42 -17.55
C LEU A 55 17.75 -7.03 -18.04
N LEU A 56 17.80 -7.92 -19.04
CA LEU A 56 16.62 -8.64 -19.52
C LEU A 56 16.02 -9.53 -18.44
N PHE A 57 16.85 -10.22 -17.65
CA PHE A 57 16.37 -11.05 -16.53
C PHE A 57 15.64 -10.19 -15.49
N PHE A 58 16.24 -9.09 -15.04
CA PHE A 58 15.59 -8.14 -14.11
C PHE A 58 14.29 -7.58 -14.68
N PHE A 59 14.27 -7.19 -15.97
CA PHE A 59 13.04 -6.74 -16.64
C PHE A 59 11.97 -7.83 -16.69
N THR A 60 12.33 -9.09 -16.98
CA THR A 60 11.36 -10.19 -17.01
C THR A 60 10.81 -10.52 -15.63
N VAL A 61 11.64 -10.52 -14.58
CA VAL A 61 11.20 -10.75 -13.19
C VAL A 61 10.27 -9.63 -12.72
N ALA A 62 10.58 -8.38 -13.03
CA ALA A 62 9.74 -7.22 -12.73
C ALA A 62 8.35 -7.32 -13.40
N ILE A 63 8.30 -7.74 -14.67
CA ILE A 63 7.03 -7.98 -15.41
C ILE A 63 6.26 -9.18 -14.84
N ILE A 64 6.97 -10.21 -14.36
CA ILE A 64 6.36 -11.38 -13.73
C ILE A 64 5.76 -11.04 -12.37
N GLU A 65 6.25 -10.07 -11.60
CA GLU A 65 5.71 -9.81 -10.25
C GLU A 65 4.42 -8.98 -10.22
N THR A 66 4.15 -8.16 -11.24
CA THR A 66 2.87 -7.45 -11.37
C THR A 66 1.78 -8.38 -11.89
N SER A 67 0.56 -8.25 -11.36
CA SER A 67 -0.60 -8.98 -11.88
C SER A 67 -0.85 -8.62 -13.35
N ASN A 68 -1.34 -9.57 -14.15
CA ASN A 68 -1.56 -9.38 -15.59
C ASN A 68 -2.61 -8.27 -15.80
N SER A 69 -2.22 -7.18 -16.46
CA SER A 69 -2.94 -5.89 -16.45
C SER A 69 -4.40 -5.92 -16.94
N SER A 70 -4.82 -6.93 -17.71
CA SER A 70 -6.15 -6.94 -18.34
C SER A 70 -7.31 -7.12 -17.34
N ASN A 71 -7.07 -7.76 -16.19
CA ASN A 71 -8.12 -8.08 -15.21
C ASN A 71 -7.98 -7.35 -13.86
N MET A 72 -6.84 -6.71 -13.59
CA MET A 72 -6.52 -6.08 -12.30
C MET A 72 -7.62 -5.13 -11.80
N LEU A 73 -8.21 -4.33 -12.68
CA LEU A 73 -9.23 -3.35 -12.31
C LEU A 73 -10.53 -4.00 -11.83
N SER A 74 -10.98 -5.02 -12.56
CA SER A 74 -12.19 -5.78 -12.20
C SER A 74 -11.97 -6.57 -10.91
N ASP A 75 -10.77 -7.12 -10.74
CA ASP A 75 -10.40 -7.85 -9.54
C ASP A 75 -10.33 -6.92 -8.32
N LEU A 76 -9.72 -5.75 -8.47
CA LEU A 76 -9.64 -4.72 -7.41
C LEU A 76 -11.04 -4.25 -6.98
N GLU A 77 -11.93 -3.94 -7.93
CA GLU A 77 -13.30 -3.52 -7.60
C GLU A 77 -14.05 -4.61 -6.82
N LYS A 78 -14.02 -5.84 -7.33
CA LYS A 78 -14.69 -6.97 -6.70
C LYS A 78 -14.15 -7.21 -5.29
N ASP A 79 -12.84 -7.12 -5.13
CA ASP A 79 -12.18 -7.35 -3.85
C ASP A 79 -12.51 -6.25 -2.84
N LEU A 80 -12.41 -4.97 -3.24
CA LEU A 80 -12.79 -3.84 -2.38
C LEU A 80 -14.25 -3.94 -1.91
N ARG A 81 -15.19 -4.13 -2.85
CA ARG A 81 -16.63 -4.20 -2.54
C ARG A 81 -16.99 -5.42 -1.68
N LYS A 82 -16.29 -6.55 -1.85
CA LYS A 82 -16.55 -7.77 -1.08
C LYS A 82 -15.93 -7.72 0.32
N SER A 83 -14.77 -7.09 0.44
CA SER A 83 -13.92 -7.21 1.63
C SER A 83 -14.05 -6.01 2.58
N LEU A 84 -14.33 -4.80 2.10
CA LEU A 84 -14.31 -3.58 2.91
C LEU A 84 -15.74 -3.08 3.21
N PHE A 85 -16.18 -3.28 4.45
CA PHE A 85 -17.55 -2.99 4.88
C PHE A 85 -17.74 -1.54 5.35
N GLY A 86 -18.80 -0.89 4.87
CA GLY A 86 -19.23 0.43 5.37
C GLY A 86 -18.34 1.61 4.96
N GLN A 87 -17.46 1.42 3.96
CA GLN A 87 -16.49 2.42 3.50
C GLN A 87 -16.68 2.75 2.01
N HIS A 88 -17.91 3.06 1.59
CA HIS A 88 -18.23 3.33 0.18
C HIS A 88 -17.42 4.50 -0.39
N ILE A 89 -17.23 5.58 0.37
CA ILE A 89 -16.39 6.72 -0.04
C ILE A 89 -14.94 6.27 -0.31
N ALA A 90 -14.35 5.49 0.59
CA ALA A 90 -12.98 5.03 0.42
C ALA A 90 -12.84 4.04 -0.76
N VAL A 91 -13.80 3.13 -0.93
CA VAL A 91 -13.85 2.20 -2.05
C VAL A 91 -13.89 2.94 -3.38
N ASP A 92 -14.81 3.90 -3.53
CA ASP A 92 -14.99 4.63 -4.80
C ASP A 92 -13.79 5.51 -5.13
N THR A 93 -13.22 6.21 -4.14
CA THR A 93 -12.04 7.05 -4.32
C THR A 93 -10.81 6.23 -4.69
N VAL A 94 -10.51 5.15 -3.94
CA VAL A 94 -9.36 4.29 -4.21
C VAL A 94 -9.50 3.58 -5.55
N LEU A 95 -10.69 3.06 -5.87
CA LEU A 95 -10.94 2.40 -7.14
C LEU A 95 -10.64 3.36 -8.29
N LYS A 96 -11.16 4.59 -8.27
CA LYS A 96 -10.90 5.58 -9.31
C LYS A 96 -9.42 5.97 -9.38
N ALA A 97 -8.82 6.36 -8.26
CA ALA A 97 -7.45 6.87 -8.20
C ALA A 97 -6.42 5.82 -8.67
N VAL A 98 -6.48 4.61 -8.11
CA VAL A 98 -5.57 3.51 -8.49
C VAL A 98 -5.81 3.09 -9.93
N SER A 99 -7.08 3.01 -10.38
CA SER A 99 -7.39 2.63 -11.77
C SER A 99 -6.82 3.60 -12.79
N TRP A 100 -6.95 4.91 -12.55
CA TRP A 100 -6.42 5.93 -13.45
C TRP A 100 -4.90 5.92 -13.46
N PHE A 101 -4.28 5.90 -12.27
CA PHE A 101 -2.82 5.87 -12.13
C PHE A 101 -2.18 4.65 -12.80
N MET A 102 -2.82 3.49 -12.72
CA MET A 102 -2.30 2.25 -13.30
C MET A 102 -2.50 2.16 -14.82
N LYS A 103 -3.46 2.91 -15.38
CA LYS A 103 -3.67 2.99 -16.84
C LYS A 103 -2.71 3.94 -17.53
N ASP A 104 -2.23 4.95 -16.81
CA ASP A 104 -1.29 5.93 -17.34
C ASP A 104 0.12 5.30 -17.45
N PRO A 105 0.70 5.17 -18.65
CA PRO A 105 2.06 4.65 -18.81
C PRO A 105 3.13 5.63 -18.31
N ASP A 106 2.80 6.92 -18.19
CA ASP A 106 3.72 8.00 -17.84
C ASP A 106 3.04 9.08 -16.97
N PRO A 107 2.63 8.73 -15.73
CA PRO A 107 2.02 9.68 -14.82
C PRO A 107 2.97 10.86 -14.53
N PRO A 108 2.45 12.08 -14.30
CA PRO A 108 3.29 13.28 -14.08
C PRO A 108 3.90 13.37 -12.67
N LYS A 109 3.42 12.55 -11.74
CA LYS A 109 3.89 12.45 -10.34
C LYS A 109 3.47 11.09 -9.76
N PRO A 110 4.08 10.62 -8.65
CA PRO A 110 3.58 9.44 -7.94
C PRO A 110 2.15 9.60 -7.45
N LEU A 111 1.44 8.49 -7.28
CA LEU A 111 0.15 8.47 -6.62
C LEU A 111 0.33 8.59 -5.11
N VAL A 112 -0.28 9.60 -4.49
CA VAL A 112 -0.21 9.84 -3.04
C VAL A 112 -1.62 9.83 -2.44
N LEU A 113 -1.92 8.77 -1.68
CA LEU A 113 -3.19 8.59 -0.98
C LEU A 113 -2.99 8.80 0.53
N SER A 114 -3.87 9.58 1.17
CA SER A 114 -3.85 9.79 2.61
C SER A 114 -5.15 9.33 3.26
N PHE A 115 -5.10 8.28 4.07
CA PHE A 115 -6.25 7.64 4.69
C PHE A 115 -6.44 8.12 6.12
N HIS A 116 -7.63 8.65 6.43
CA HIS A 116 -7.95 9.28 7.71
C HIS A 116 -9.20 8.67 8.33
N GLY A 117 -9.22 8.48 9.65
CA GLY A 117 -10.39 7.95 10.35
C GLY A 117 -10.03 7.28 11.67
N LEU A 118 -11.02 6.80 12.43
CA LEU A 118 -10.79 6.14 13.71
C LEU A 118 -10.00 4.82 13.58
N THR A 119 -9.60 4.25 14.71
CA THR A 119 -8.94 2.93 14.74
C THR A 119 -9.89 1.81 14.33
N GLY A 120 -9.39 0.77 13.68
CA GLY A 120 -10.17 -0.46 13.37
C GLY A 120 -11.24 -0.34 12.29
N VAL A 121 -11.29 0.78 11.55
CA VAL A 121 -12.27 1.04 10.46
C VAL A 121 -11.85 0.49 9.08
N GLY A 122 -10.60 0.03 8.93
CA GLY A 122 -10.12 -0.62 7.71
C GLY A 122 -8.97 0.07 6.95
N LYS A 123 -8.38 1.15 7.46
CA LYS A 123 -7.25 1.87 6.81
C LYS A 123 -6.09 0.95 6.40
N ASN A 124 -5.59 0.15 7.34
CA ASN A 124 -4.55 -0.86 7.10
C ASN A 124 -5.01 -2.04 6.25
N TYR A 125 -6.32 -2.29 6.19
CA TYR A 125 -6.87 -3.42 5.44
C TYR A 125 -7.01 -3.08 3.96
N ILE A 126 -7.43 -1.86 3.63
CA ILE A 126 -7.53 -1.41 2.24
C ILE A 126 -6.15 -1.36 1.56
N SER A 127 -5.07 -0.99 2.27
CA SER A 127 -3.71 -0.98 1.70
C SER A 127 -3.26 -2.40 1.32
N LYS A 128 -3.61 -3.40 2.14
CA LYS A 128 -3.40 -4.83 1.83
C LYS A 128 -4.21 -5.29 0.62
N ILE A 129 -5.44 -4.80 0.46
CA ILE A 129 -6.27 -5.07 -0.72
C ILE A 129 -5.62 -4.49 -1.97
N ILE A 130 -5.19 -3.22 -1.94
CA ILE A 130 -4.51 -2.59 -3.07
C ILE A 130 -3.24 -3.40 -3.43
N ALA A 131 -2.39 -3.69 -2.43
CA ALA A 131 -1.15 -4.42 -2.65
C ALA A 131 -1.38 -5.80 -3.28
N ARG A 132 -2.34 -6.61 -2.77
CA ARG A 132 -2.58 -7.97 -3.32
C ARG A 132 -3.22 -8.00 -4.71
N ASN A 133 -3.83 -6.90 -5.14
CA ASN A 133 -4.36 -6.78 -6.49
C ASN A 133 -3.29 -6.27 -7.48
N ILE A 134 -2.30 -5.49 -7.03
CA ILE A 134 -1.21 -4.99 -7.87
C ILE A 134 -0.04 -5.99 -7.96
N TYR A 135 0.36 -6.59 -6.83
CA TYR A 135 1.52 -7.47 -6.70
C TYR A 135 1.08 -8.91 -6.40
N LYS A 136 1.69 -9.90 -7.06
CA LYS A 136 1.30 -11.32 -6.95
C LYS A 136 1.25 -11.88 -5.52
N VAL A 137 2.17 -11.45 -4.67
CA VAL A 137 2.26 -11.88 -3.26
C VAL A 137 1.78 -10.81 -2.28
N GLY A 138 1.15 -9.75 -2.80
CA GLY A 138 0.62 -8.62 -2.04
C GLY A 138 1.69 -7.93 -1.20
N VAL A 139 1.37 -7.68 0.07
CA VAL A 139 2.27 -7.01 1.03
C VAL A 139 3.56 -7.76 1.34
N LYS A 140 3.69 -9.02 0.90
CA LYS A 140 4.94 -9.79 1.02
C LYS A 140 5.87 -9.60 -0.18
N SER A 141 5.48 -8.80 -1.17
CA SER A 141 6.34 -8.49 -2.32
C SER A 141 7.50 -7.63 -1.85
N ASN A 142 8.68 -7.84 -2.46
CA ASN A 142 9.86 -7.04 -2.21
C ASN A 142 9.71 -5.58 -2.68
N TYR A 143 8.62 -5.24 -3.37
CA TYR A 143 8.30 -3.89 -3.85
C TYR A 143 7.19 -3.22 -3.05
N VAL A 144 6.70 -3.85 -1.98
CA VAL A 144 5.75 -3.25 -1.04
C VAL A 144 6.44 -3.06 0.30
N HIS A 145 6.61 -1.81 0.69
CA HIS A 145 7.36 -1.43 1.88
C HIS A 145 6.41 -0.80 2.88
N THR A 146 6.31 -1.37 4.07
CA THR A 146 5.50 -0.82 5.16
C THR A 146 6.39 -0.27 6.26
N PHE A 147 6.22 1.02 6.56
CA PHE A 147 6.85 1.71 7.67
C PHE A 147 5.78 2.06 8.69
N ILE A 148 6.02 1.70 9.94
CA ILE A 148 5.17 2.03 11.09
C ILE A 148 5.99 2.98 11.96
N SER A 149 5.47 4.18 12.23
CA SER A 149 6.21 5.27 12.89
C SER A 149 6.85 4.83 14.20
N ASP A 150 6.06 4.34 15.16
CA ASP A 150 6.54 4.01 16.51
C ASP A 150 7.49 2.79 16.53
N TYR A 151 7.43 1.93 15.50
CA TYR A 151 8.28 0.73 15.43
C TYR A 151 9.62 1.01 14.75
N HIS A 152 9.62 1.77 13.65
CA HIS A 152 10.84 2.03 12.88
C HIS A 152 11.56 3.29 13.35
N PHE A 153 10.85 4.24 13.97
CA PHE A 153 11.36 5.53 14.41
C PHE A 153 10.98 5.80 15.88
N PRO A 154 11.36 4.92 16.82
CA PRO A 154 10.93 5.03 18.22
C PRO A 154 11.57 6.22 18.96
N HIS A 155 12.72 6.72 18.50
CA HIS A 155 13.49 7.77 19.16
C HIS A 155 13.51 9.05 18.32
N ASN A 156 12.70 10.03 18.70
CA ASN A 156 12.61 11.32 18.00
C ASN A 156 13.97 12.06 17.93
N GLU A 157 14.82 11.87 18.94
CA GLU A 157 16.16 12.47 19.00
C GLU A 157 17.11 11.95 17.91
N GLU A 158 16.82 10.77 17.34
CA GLU A 158 17.62 10.12 16.30
C GLU A 158 17.11 10.41 14.86
N ALA A 159 16.16 11.33 14.70
CA ALA A 159 15.50 11.59 13.42
C ALA A 159 16.47 11.89 12.27
N GLU A 160 17.58 12.57 12.53
CA GLU A 160 18.62 12.87 11.52
C GLU A 160 19.34 11.61 11.03
N MET A 161 19.63 10.66 11.92
CA MET A 161 20.22 9.37 11.53
C MET A 161 19.24 8.54 10.70
N TYR A 162 17.96 8.57 11.07
CA TYR A 162 16.91 7.89 10.33
C TYR A 162 16.73 8.49 8.92
N GLU A 163 16.82 9.81 8.77
CA GLU A 163 16.78 10.48 7.45
C GLU A 163 17.83 9.91 6.50
N VAL A 164 19.10 9.83 6.93
CA VAL A 164 20.20 9.35 6.07
C VAL A 164 19.93 7.93 5.58
N LYS A 165 19.46 7.06 6.48
CA LYS A 165 19.11 5.66 6.17
C LYS A 165 17.92 5.59 5.20
N TRP A 166 16.93 6.47 5.35
CA TRP A 166 15.71 6.44 4.55
C TRP A 166 15.89 7.02 3.14
N LYS A 167 16.56 8.18 3.04
CA LYS A 167 16.72 8.97 1.82
C LYS A 167 17.66 8.29 0.82
N VAL A 168 18.81 7.81 1.28
CA VAL A 168 19.88 7.33 0.39
C VAL A 168 19.79 5.83 0.12
N GLN A 169 19.38 5.02 1.10
CA GLN A 169 19.48 3.56 0.97
C GLN A 169 18.15 2.86 0.67
N TRP A 170 17.03 3.36 1.19
CA TRP A 170 15.76 2.65 1.11
C TRP A 170 14.91 3.16 -0.05
N ILE A 171 14.38 4.38 0.03
CA ILE A 171 13.38 4.85 -0.96
C ILE A 171 13.99 4.94 -2.36
N HIS A 172 15.18 5.55 -2.48
CA HIS A 172 15.88 5.68 -3.75
C HIS A 172 16.30 4.32 -4.34
N GLY A 173 16.85 3.43 -3.51
CA GLY A 173 17.25 2.08 -3.93
C GLY A 173 16.08 1.22 -4.41
N TYR A 174 14.95 1.25 -3.69
CA TYR A 174 13.75 0.48 -4.06
C TYR A 174 13.15 0.96 -5.37
N VAL A 175 12.99 2.28 -5.55
CA VAL A 175 12.42 2.84 -6.79
C VAL A 175 13.39 2.69 -7.97
N SER A 176 14.70 2.78 -7.75
CA SER A 176 15.71 2.49 -8.78
C SER A 176 15.59 1.07 -9.31
N ASN A 177 15.34 0.10 -8.43
CA ASN A 177 15.18 -1.30 -8.79
C ASN A 177 13.82 -1.57 -9.44
N PHE A 178 12.76 -0.99 -8.89
CA PHE A 178 11.39 -1.18 -9.36
C PHE A 178 10.59 0.14 -9.27
N PRO A 179 10.41 0.87 -10.38
CA PRO A 179 9.79 2.21 -10.37
C PRO A 179 8.37 2.26 -9.80
N ARG A 180 7.64 1.14 -9.88
CA ARG A 180 6.28 1.00 -9.34
C ARG A 180 6.29 0.43 -7.92
N SER A 181 7.27 0.80 -7.10
CA SER A 181 7.30 0.41 -5.68
C SER A 181 6.18 1.11 -4.91
N MET A 182 5.61 0.42 -3.92
CA MET A 182 4.56 0.93 -3.04
C MET A 182 5.11 1.13 -1.63
N PHE A 183 4.84 2.30 -1.07
CA PHE A 183 5.25 2.68 0.28
C PHE A 183 4.01 2.96 1.12
N ILE A 184 3.88 2.25 2.24
CA ILE A 184 2.79 2.41 3.21
C ILE A 184 3.40 2.97 4.49
N PHE A 185 2.97 4.15 4.91
CA PHE A 185 3.39 4.79 6.16
C PHE A 185 2.20 4.75 7.12
N ASP A 186 2.30 3.87 8.11
CA ASP A 186 1.31 3.67 9.16
C ASP A 186 1.61 4.52 10.39
N GLU A 187 0.56 4.94 11.08
CA GLU A 187 0.63 5.86 12.22
C GLU A 187 1.40 7.15 11.87
N MET A 188 1.06 7.74 10.72
CA MET A 188 1.66 9.00 10.24
C MET A 188 1.45 10.14 11.24
N ASP A 189 0.40 10.04 12.08
CA ASP A 189 0.13 10.97 13.17
C ASP A 189 1.17 11.02 14.28
N ARG A 190 2.03 10.01 14.35
CA ARG A 190 3.11 9.91 15.35
C ARG A 190 4.48 10.12 14.74
N MET A 191 4.53 10.31 13.43
CA MET A 191 5.78 10.43 12.70
C MET A 191 6.44 11.78 12.97
N HIS A 192 7.74 11.77 13.28
CA HIS A 192 8.46 13.01 13.54
C HIS A 192 8.44 13.93 12.30
N PRO A 193 8.11 15.23 12.44
CA PRO A 193 7.97 16.14 11.29
C PRO A 193 9.19 16.20 10.37
N TRP A 194 10.40 16.12 10.95
CA TRP A 194 11.64 16.07 10.18
C TRP A 194 11.67 14.91 9.16
N LEU A 195 11.15 13.74 9.52
CA LEU A 195 11.10 12.59 8.63
C LEU A 195 10.07 12.78 7.52
N ILE A 196 9.01 13.53 7.78
CA ILE A 196 7.99 13.92 6.79
C ILE A 196 8.64 14.87 5.77
N ASP A 197 9.49 15.78 6.24
CA ASP A 197 10.23 16.72 5.41
C ASP A 197 11.21 16.01 4.46
N THR A 198 11.81 14.91 4.91
CA THR A 198 12.69 14.06 4.10
C THR A 198 11.97 13.40 2.92
N ILE A 199 10.69 12.99 3.08
CA ILE A 199 9.97 12.27 2.02
C ILE A 199 9.39 13.20 0.93
N LYS A 200 9.20 14.49 1.22
CA LYS A 200 8.52 15.43 0.31
C LYS A 200 9.08 15.46 -1.11
N PRO A 201 10.41 15.47 -1.34
CA PRO A 201 10.95 15.53 -2.69
C PRO A 201 10.48 14.37 -3.57
N PHE A 202 10.21 13.21 -2.98
CA PHE A 202 9.76 12.01 -3.68
C PHE A 202 8.26 12.04 -4.03
N LEU A 203 7.49 13.00 -3.50
CA LEU A 203 6.04 13.13 -3.72
C LEU A 203 5.69 14.23 -4.74
N ASP A 204 6.67 15.07 -5.08
CA ASP A 204 6.50 16.27 -5.88
C ASP A 204 6.42 15.95 -7.38
N TYR A 205 6.07 16.95 -8.20
CA TYR A 205 6.03 16.87 -9.67
C TYR A 205 7.44 16.88 -10.30
N ASN A 206 8.46 16.51 -9.54
CA ASN A 206 9.83 16.45 -10.04
C ASN A 206 9.98 15.16 -10.85
N ASP A 207 10.28 15.30 -12.14
CA ASP A 207 10.57 14.16 -13.02
C ASP A 207 11.72 13.28 -12.51
N ASN A 208 12.57 13.85 -11.65
CA ASN A 208 13.79 13.24 -11.18
C ASN A 208 14.21 13.75 -9.79
N VAL A 209 14.51 12.83 -8.88
CA VAL A 209 15.19 13.09 -7.61
C VAL A 209 16.46 12.24 -7.58
N ASP A 210 17.62 12.89 -7.54
CA ASP A 210 18.94 12.23 -7.51
C ASP A 210 19.14 11.16 -8.59
N GLY A 211 18.72 11.44 -9.82
CA GLY A 211 18.82 10.55 -10.97
C GLY A 211 17.63 9.60 -11.18
N VAL A 212 16.67 9.53 -10.25
CA VAL A 212 15.59 8.53 -10.26
C VAL A 212 14.22 9.18 -10.37
N SER A 213 13.36 8.64 -11.25
CA SER A 213 11.98 9.08 -11.39
C SER A 213 11.06 8.32 -10.42
N PHE A 214 10.29 9.08 -9.65
CA PHE A 214 9.32 8.55 -8.68
C PHE A 214 7.90 8.49 -9.22
N ASN A 215 7.67 8.96 -10.46
CA ASN A 215 6.34 9.15 -11.02
C ASN A 215 5.45 7.90 -11.00
N LYS A 216 6.06 6.70 -11.07
CA LYS A 216 5.34 5.42 -11.08
C LYS A 216 5.12 4.83 -9.69
N ALA A 217 5.70 5.41 -8.64
CA ALA A 217 5.59 4.93 -7.28
C ALA A 217 4.22 5.25 -6.67
N ILE A 218 3.84 4.48 -5.65
CA ILE A 218 2.58 4.63 -4.93
C ILE A 218 2.90 4.89 -3.46
N PHE A 219 2.41 5.98 -2.90
CA PHE A 219 2.53 6.34 -1.49
C PHE A 219 1.16 6.30 -0.83
N ILE A 220 1.07 5.60 0.30
CA ILE A 220 -0.15 5.48 1.11
C ILE A 220 0.20 5.90 2.54
N PHE A 221 -0.45 6.95 3.03
CA PHE A 221 -0.33 7.41 4.41
C PHE A 221 -1.56 6.99 5.20
N LEU A 222 -1.38 6.48 6.42
CA LEU A 222 -2.45 6.07 7.31
C LEU A 222 -2.36 6.90 8.59
N SER A 223 -3.46 7.55 8.96
CA SER A 223 -3.51 8.43 10.14
C SER A 223 -4.85 8.35 10.85
N GLU A 224 -4.82 8.56 12.17
CA GLU A 224 -6.04 8.77 12.97
C GLU A 224 -6.50 10.24 13.03
N THR A 225 -5.68 11.17 12.53
CA THR A 225 -5.98 12.61 12.51
C THR A 225 -7.15 12.94 11.60
N GLY A 226 -8.00 13.85 12.08
CA GLY A 226 -9.28 14.17 11.45
C GLY A 226 -10.37 13.12 11.70
N GLY A 227 -10.07 12.02 12.42
CA GLY A 227 -11.04 10.96 12.69
C GLY A 227 -12.28 11.43 13.45
N HIS A 228 -12.14 12.38 14.39
CA HIS A 228 -13.27 12.95 15.13
C HIS A 228 -14.14 13.87 14.24
N ILE A 229 -13.55 14.61 13.29
CA ILE A 229 -14.29 15.42 12.31
C ILE A 229 -15.16 14.51 11.43
N ILE A 230 -14.54 13.46 10.86
CA ILE A 230 -15.24 12.45 10.04
C ILE A 230 -16.40 11.84 10.85
N THR A 231 -16.13 11.51 12.12
CA THR A 231 -17.11 10.91 13.01
C THR A 231 -18.28 11.86 13.28
N ASN A 232 -18.03 13.14 13.55
CA ASN A 232 -19.07 14.13 13.80
C ASN A 232 -19.95 14.34 12.57
N VAL A 233 -19.36 14.50 11.38
CA VAL A 233 -20.12 14.63 10.14
C VAL A 233 -20.98 13.38 9.89
N THR A 234 -20.41 12.19 10.11
CA THR A 234 -21.15 10.93 9.96
C THR A 234 -22.30 10.82 10.96
N LEU A 235 -22.08 11.23 12.21
CA LEU A 235 -23.09 11.21 13.27
C LEU A 235 -24.23 12.18 12.98
N ASP A 236 -23.91 13.41 12.57
CA ASP A 236 -24.92 14.42 12.25
C ASP A 236 -25.75 14.00 11.03
N PHE A 237 -25.12 13.40 10.02
CA PHE A 237 -25.82 12.83 8.87
C PHE A 237 -26.76 11.69 9.28
N TRP A 238 -26.31 10.82 10.20
CA TRP A 238 -27.14 9.75 10.76
C TRP A 238 -28.32 10.30 11.59
N ARG A 239 -28.10 11.33 12.42
CA ARG A 239 -29.13 11.98 13.25
C ARG A 239 -30.22 12.65 12.41
N LYS A 240 -29.91 13.08 11.19
CA LYS A 240 -30.89 13.58 10.20
C LYS A 240 -31.79 12.47 9.63
N GLY A 241 -31.50 11.20 9.93
CA GLY A 241 -32.24 10.05 9.40
C GLY A 241 -31.85 9.66 7.97
N ASN A 242 -30.75 10.20 7.46
CA ASN A 242 -30.28 9.89 6.11
C ASN A 242 -29.63 8.51 6.06
N ASN A 243 -29.65 7.87 4.89
CA ASN A 243 -28.95 6.62 4.72
C ASN A 243 -27.45 6.88 4.56
N ARG A 244 -26.61 6.26 5.40
CA ARG A 244 -25.13 6.29 5.33
C ARG A 244 -24.57 6.22 3.91
N GLU A 245 -25.09 5.34 3.06
CA GLU A 245 -24.56 5.13 1.70
C GLU A 245 -24.81 6.34 0.75
N GLU A 246 -25.66 7.28 1.14
CA GLU A 246 -25.89 8.56 0.45
C GLU A 246 -24.83 9.63 0.81
N LEU A 247 -24.07 9.43 1.89
CA LEU A 247 -23.01 10.34 2.30
C LEU A 247 -21.88 10.32 1.25
N GLN A 248 -21.58 11.47 0.66
CA GLN A 248 -20.53 11.62 -0.34
C GLN A 248 -19.38 12.49 0.20
N LEU A 249 -18.19 12.37 -0.40
CA LEU A 249 -17.01 13.15 0.02
C LEU A 249 -17.26 14.67 -0.02
N GLN A 250 -17.95 15.15 -1.07
CA GLN A 250 -18.28 16.57 -1.25
C GLN A 250 -19.53 17.01 -0.46
N SER A 251 -20.26 16.07 0.14
CA SER A 251 -21.47 16.40 0.90
C SER A 251 -21.13 16.89 2.31
N GLU A 252 -22.00 17.72 2.88
CA GLU A 252 -21.88 18.24 4.26
C GLU A 252 -20.54 18.98 4.54
N GLY A 253 -19.83 19.42 3.49
CA GLY A 253 -18.52 20.05 3.60
C GLY A 253 -17.44 19.14 4.21
N MET A 254 -17.61 17.81 4.16
CA MET A 254 -16.71 16.86 4.81
C MET A 254 -15.26 17.03 4.34
N GLU A 255 -15.04 17.07 3.02
CA GLU A 255 -13.71 17.27 2.44
C GLU A 255 -13.07 18.57 2.92
N THR A 256 -13.82 19.67 2.94
CA THR A 256 -13.35 20.98 3.41
C THR A 256 -12.99 20.95 4.88
N GLN A 257 -13.85 20.39 5.74
CA GLN A 257 -13.59 20.30 7.18
C GLN A 257 -12.39 19.43 7.51
N ILE A 258 -12.21 18.31 6.80
CA ILE A 258 -11.01 17.46 6.93
C ILE A 258 -9.78 18.24 6.50
N PHE A 259 -9.83 18.89 5.32
CA PHE A 259 -8.71 19.65 4.80
C PHE A 259 -8.29 20.79 5.72
N GLU A 260 -9.24 21.60 6.20
CA GLU A 260 -8.99 22.70 7.15
C GLU A 260 -8.37 22.17 8.44
N TYR A 261 -8.90 21.08 8.99
CA TYR A 261 -8.37 20.49 10.22
C TYR A 261 -6.94 19.98 10.04
N LEU A 262 -6.65 19.34 8.91
CA LEU A 262 -5.32 18.83 8.59
C LEU A 262 -4.30 19.94 8.32
N ASN A 263 -4.75 21.11 7.85
CA ASN A 263 -3.89 22.25 7.52
C ASN A 263 -3.62 23.19 8.69
N ASP A 264 -4.32 23.03 9.82
CA ASP A 264 -4.08 23.83 11.03
C ASP A 264 -2.74 23.43 11.67
N GLU A 265 -1.84 24.40 11.79
CA GLU A 265 -0.49 24.25 12.33
C GLU A 265 -0.48 23.71 13.77
N ASN A 266 -1.58 23.85 14.51
CA ASN A 266 -1.70 23.35 15.89
C ASN A 266 -2.13 21.87 15.98
N ASN A 267 -2.63 21.27 14.89
CA ASN A 267 -3.26 19.94 14.90
C ASN A 267 -2.35 18.80 14.42
N GLY A 268 -1.06 19.07 14.21
CA GLY A 268 -0.01 18.09 14.50
C GLY A 268 0.23 16.93 13.52
N LEU A 269 -0.10 17.02 12.22
CA LEU A 269 0.51 16.09 11.23
C LEU A 269 1.38 16.75 10.19
N TRP A 270 0.93 17.90 9.71
CA TRP A 270 1.44 18.41 8.46
C TRP A 270 2.07 19.74 8.77
N HIS A 271 3.41 19.77 8.80
CA HIS A 271 4.09 21.02 8.50
C HIS A 271 3.48 21.53 7.20
N SER A 272 2.86 22.70 7.27
CA SER A 272 2.08 23.39 6.24
C SER A 272 2.57 23.11 4.82
N SER A 273 3.87 22.99 4.60
CA SER A 273 4.55 22.50 3.40
C SER A 273 4.04 21.24 2.65
N LEU A 274 3.52 20.16 3.26
CA LEU A 274 2.99 19.01 2.46
C LEU A 274 1.63 19.34 1.82
N ILE A 275 0.78 20.01 2.60
CA ILE A 275 -0.57 20.42 2.19
C ILE A 275 -0.48 21.65 1.27
N ASN A 276 0.31 22.66 1.65
CA ASN A 276 0.54 23.89 0.87
C ASN A 276 1.16 23.61 -0.50
N ARG A 277 1.89 22.51 -0.67
CA ARG A 277 2.45 22.09 -1.96
C ARG A 277 1.55 21.13 -2.74
N HIS A 278 0.35 20.81 -2.25
CA HIS A 278 -0.60 19.92 -2.92
C HIS A 278 0.02 18.56 -3.29
N LEU A 279 0.83 18.00 -2.38
CA LEU A 279 1.57 16.77 -2.63
C LEU A 279 0.71 15.51 -2.45
N ILE A 280 -0.37 15.61 -1.67
CA ILE A 280 -1.37 14.56 -1.51
C ILE A 280 -2.42 14.70 -2.61
N ASP A 281 -2.68 13.62 -3.35
CA ASP A 281 -3.69 13.62 -4.43
C ASP A 281 -5.10 13.46 -3.89
N HIS A 282 -5.27 12.56 -2.90
CA HIS A 282 -6.57 12.26 -2.32
C HIS A 282 -6.51 12.06 -0.81
N TYR A 283 -7.30 12.86 -0.09
CA TYR A 283 -7.65 12.61 1.31
C TYR A 283 -8.86 11.69 1.34
N VAL A 284 -8.70 10.50 1.90
CA VAL A 284 -9.72 9.44 1.87
C VAL A 284 -10.25 9.22 3.29
N PRO A 285 -11.49 9.65 3.58
CA PRO A 285 -12.09 9.44 4.90
C PRO A 285 -12.55 8.00 5.07
N PHE A 286 -12.31 7.47 6.26
CA PHE A 286 -12.84 6.21 6.75
C PHE A 286 -13.84 6.47 7.85
N LEU A 287 -15.07 6.10 7.55
CA LEU A 287 -16.24 6.35 8.39
C LEU A 287 -16.26 5.39 9.60
N PRO A 288 -16.77 5.81 10.76
CA PRO A 288 -16.95 4.93 11.91
C PRO A 288 -17.94 3.79 11.59
N LEU A 289 -17.72 2.61 12.16
CA LEU A 289 -18.48 1.40 11.80
C LEU A 289 -19.72 1.21 12.67
N GLU A 290 -20.89 1.13 12.04
CA GLU A 290 -22.15 0.70 12.68
C GLU A 290 -22.19 -0.81 13.00
N LEU A 291 -23.14 -1.21 13.85
CA LEU A 291 -23.37 -2.62 14.24
C LEU A 291 -23.44 -3.57 13.04
N LYS A 292 -24.11 -3.17 11.95
CA LYS A 292 -24.24 -3.98 10.73
C LYS A 292 -22.87 -4.34 10.14
N HIS A 293 -21.91 -3.43 10.17
CA HIS A 293 -20.56 -3.65 9.65
C HIS A 293 -19.72 -4.52 10.58
N VAL A 294 -19.85 -4.33 11.90
CA VAL A 294 -19.18 -5.20 12.88
C VAL A 294 -19.65 -6.64 12.71
N ARG A 295 -20.96 -6.86 12.53
CA ARG A 295 -21.51 -8.19 12.23
C ARG A 295 -20.90 -8.79 10.98
N GLN A 296 -20.76 -8.01 9.90
CA GLN A 296 -20.08 -8.46 8.67
C GLN A 296 -18.61 -8.84 8.93
N CYS A 297 -17.89 -8.07 9.74
CA CYS A 297 -16.53 -8.42 10.16
C CYS A 297 -16.49 -9.74 10.94
N VAL A 298 -17.43 -10.00 11.85
CA VAL A 298 -17.51 -11.25 12.60
C VAL A 298 -17.74 -12.43 11.65
N MET A 299 -18.70 -12.31 10.73
CA MET A 299 -18.97 -13.33 9.72
C MET A 299 -17.75 -13.58 8.82
N ALA A 300 -17.01 -12.54 8.45
CA ALA A 300 -15.79 -12.67 7.67
C ALA A 300 -14.66 -13.35 8.46
N GLU A 301 -14.52 -13.05 9.75
CA GLU A 301 -13.53 -13.67 10.63
C GLU A 301 -13.84 -15.15 10.87
N MET A 302 -15.12 -15.53 11.01
CA MET A 302 -15.55 -16.94 11.06
C MET A 302 -15.04 -17.72 9.84
N LEU A 303 -15.22 -17.18 8.63
CA LEU A 303 -14.69 -17.80 7.41
C LEU A 303 -13.16 -17.89 7.43
N HIS A 304 -12.49 -16.83 7.90
CA HIS A 304 -11.03 -16.81 7.98
C HIS A 304 -10.48 -17.88 8.95
N LEU A 305 -11.25 -18.21 10.00
CA LEU A 305 -10.94 -19.25 10.98
C LEU A 305 -11.41 -20.66 10.56
N ASN A 306 -11.91 -20.84 9.32
CA ASN A 306 -12.53 -22.08 8.84
C ASN A 306 -13.72 -22.56 9.70
N MET A 307 -14.46 -21.62 10.28
CA MET A 307 -15.68 -21.88 11.04
C MET A 307 -16.90 -21.73 10.13
N THR A 308 -17.96 -22.48 10.43
CA THR A 308 -19.26 -22.28 9.77
C THR A 308 -19.80 -20.90 10.17
N GLN A 309 -20.23 -20.11 9.19
CA GLN A 309 -20.81 -18.81 9.48
C GLN A 309 -22.17 -18.99 10.17
N ASP A 310 -22.31 -18.37 11.33
CA ASP A 310 -23.55 -18.32 12.09
C ASP A 310 -23.91 -16.85 12.31
N TYR A 311 -25.09 -16.45 11.81
CA TYR A 311 -25.54 -15.07 11.88
C TYR A 311 -25.94 -14.68 13.31
N ASP A 312 -26.52 -15.59 14.08
CA ASP A 312 -27.02 -15.30 15.41
C ASP A 312 -25.84 -15.10 16.36
N VAL A 313 -24.83 -15.97 16.29
CA VAL A 313 -23.56 -15.79 17.01
C VAL A 313 -22.86 -14.51 16.55
N ALA A 314 -22.86 -14.21 15.25
CA ALA A 314 -22.26 -12.98 14.76
C ALA A 314 -22.96 -11.71 15.27
N ASP A 315 -24.29 -11.73 15.40
CA ASP A 315 -25.07 -10.63 15.98
C ASP A 315 -24.79 -10.48 17.48
N GLU A 316 -24.74 -11.60 18.21
CA GLU A 316 -24.44 -11.60 19.64
C GLU A 316 -23.04 -11.04 19.91
N VAL A 317 -22.01 -11.55 19.24
CA VAL A 317 -20.63 -11.04 19.32
C VAL A 317 -20.58 -9.55 18.98
N ALA A 318 -21.30 -9.12 17.95
CA ALA A 318 -21.29 -7.73 17.51
C ALA A 318 -21.96 -6.80 18.53
N ARG A 319 -23.09 -7.20 19.15
CA ARG A 319 -23.79 -6.42 20.19
C ARG A 319 -23.00 -6.30 21.49
N ASP A 320 -22.18 -7.29 21.77
CA ASP A 320 -21.32 -7.34 22.95
C ASP A 320 -20.09 -6.41 22.86
N MET A 321 -19.89 -5.76 21.71
CA MET A 321 -18.83 -4.78 21.51
C MET A 321 -19.24 -3.41 22.06
N PRO A 322 -18.29 -2.57 22.49
CA PRO A 322 -18.60 -1.22 22.95
C PRO A 322 -18.95 -0.29 21.78
N PHE A 323 -20.04 0.48 21.93
CA PHE A 323 -20.51 1.48 20.97
C PHE A 323 -20.60 2.88 21.59
N PHE A 324 -20.50 3.91 20.74
CA PHE A 324 -20.61 5.32 21.08
C PHE A 324 -21.51 6.06 20.05
N PRO A 325 -22.09 7.22 20.40
CA PRO A 325 -22.09 7.85 21.74
C PRO A 325 -22.84 7.00 22.77
N GLU A 326 -22.75 7.32 24.06
CA GLU A 326 -23.31 6.49 25.13
C GLU A 326 -24.84 6.35 25.07
N GLU A 327 -25.52 7.40 24.60
CA GLU A 327 -26.98 7.48 24.48
C GLU A 327 -27.47 6.72 23.24
N GLU A 328 -26.92 7.00 22.06
CA GLU A 328 -27.42 6.42 20.79
C GLU A 328 -26.71 5.12 20.38
N LYS A 329 -25.51 4.82 20.91
CA LYS A 329 -24.72 3.60 20.67
C LYS A 329 -24.62 3.20 19.19
N VAL A 330 -24.32 4.17 18.33
CA VAL A 330 -24.36 4.01 16.87
C VAL A 330 -23.10 3.35 16.31
N PHE A 331 -21.94 3.76 16.79
CA PHE A 331 -20.65 3.42 16.19
C PHE A 331 -19.76 2.60 17.13
N ALA A 332 -19.08 1.59 16.61
CA ALA A 332 -18.19 0.75 17.40
C ALA A 332 -16.91 1.50 17.79
N VAL A 333 -16.58 1.49 19.08
CA VAL A 333 -15.43 2.24 19.64
C VAL A 333 -14.11 1.83 19.02
N LYS A 334 -13.92 0.54 18.73
CA LYS A 334 -12.67 -0.01 18.15
C LYS A 334 -12.85 -0.53 16.72
N GLY A 335 -13.94 -0.16 16.05
CA GLY A 335 -14.33 -0.77 14.78
C GLY A 335 -14.29 -2.29 14.85
N CYS A 336 -13.61 -2.94 13.89
CA CYS A 336 -13.45 -4.39 13.85
C CYS A 336 -12.17 -4.93 14.51
N ARG A 337 -11.36 -4.08 15.16
CA ARG A 337 -10.02 -4.47 15.67
C ARG A 337 -10.06 -5.59 16.72
N SER A 338 -11.10 -5.64 17.55
CA SER A 338 -11.25 -6.63 18.63
C SER A 338 -12.19 -7.79 18.30
N VAL A 339 -12.69 -7.88 17.06
CA VAL A 339 -13.68 -8.88 16.65
C VAL A 339 -13.17 -10.29 16.90
N ARG A 340 -11.93 -10.60 16.48
CA ARG A 340 -11.34 -11.93 16.65
C ARG A 340 -11.25 -12.33 18.12
N GLN A 341 -10.74 -11.45 18.98
CA GLN A 341 -10.58 -11.71 20.41
C GLN A 341 -11.93 -11.94 21.09
N LYS A 342 -12.98 -11.22 20.67
CA LYS A 342 -14.32 -11.39 21.19
C LYS A 342 -14.98 -12.68 20.68
N LEU A 343 -14.87 -12.97 19.38
CA LEU A 343 -15.47 -14.16 18.75
C LEU A 343 -15.00 -15.47 19.40
N VAL A 344 -13.70 -15.59 19.71
CA VAL A 344 -13.14 -16.80 20.31
C VAL A 344 -13.80 -17.15 21.66
N LEU A 345 -14.32 -16.16 22.40
CA LEU A 345 -14.98 -16.39 23.69
C LEU A 345 -16.34 -17.11 23.58
N TYR A 346 -16.93 -17.20 22.40
CA TYR A 346 -18.22 -17.88 22.17
C TYR A 346 -18.05 -19.36 21.75
N TYR A 347 -16.81 -19.79 21.54
CA TYR A 347 -16.48 -21.16 21.10
C TYR A 347 -15.49 -21.85 22.06
N LEU A 348 -15.23 -21.23 23.22
CA LEU A 348 -14.62 -21.84 24.40
C LEU A 348 -15.74 -22.29 25.35
#